data_AF-A0A177TAX8-F1
#
_entry.id   AF-A0A177TAX8-F1
#
_cell.length_a   1.000
_cell.length_b   1.000
_cell.length_c   1.000
_cell.angle_alpha   90.00
_cell.angle_beta   90.00
_cell.angle_gamma   90.00
#
_symmetry.space_group_name_H-M   'P 1'
#
loop_
_entity.id
_entity.type
_entity.pdbx_description
1 polymer ?
#
loop_
_entity_poly.entity_id
_entity_poly.type
_entity_poly.pdbx_seq_one_letter_code
_entity_poly.pdbx_strand_id
1 'polypeptide(L)'
;MRKGGSRFAYEASCTEDAVRKHGRWCGDRMMERYLTGVSLQPVRALAGFQKDGGDYWLPRAMLEPPQELARMIFPWVESKEQDIKKRLLHGGESDAAALEFLAMLKFLRVVLLQDMAMLQETNTMLPLFTTAPFNTHAFSAWKEALKAKINSTPTPFEMSLESLMPAVCHALAAVRSAVEEIRTIISSATAELKAQVQALEIKSEERHGEVMGAVGAMLLMGQGGSKRNDTQAKAVQSLLVDGIKTVMSLIQQIQQISLNAELEPTSSITFNSSAGVAINTSSNLPSSELVVRSSSSPPGQHLASSPLPPQHQQQLQQMLHALQNVNTSASAPASASTTSAQSSGSSSAHVPCFSLPVVRNAVELWDEWSVGREGRDALEQIRIADESKHEEDRTFARRLASSAAIKQQVYRWSKVVAFIKERVEEDGVEGRVVARQLDEHIRRSRGKLLSPLRTMADLLLTDSGRDGLKRGILPSTPSAST
;
A
#
# COMPACT_ATOMS: atom_id res chain seq x y z
N MET A 1 8.71 -12.48 -34.22
CA MET A 1 9.17 -11.12 -34.63
C MET A 1 9.36 -10.26 -33.38
N ARG A 2 10.46 -9.49 -33.25
CA ARG A 2 10.72 -8.55 -32.12
C ARG A 2 10.44 -7.10 -32.56
N LYS A 3 10.50 -6.14 -31.62
CA LYS A 3 10.15 -4.70 -31.78
C LYS A 3 10.57 -4.06 -33.12
N GLY A 4 11.82 -4.26 -33.54
CA GLY A 4 12.31 -3.69 -34.80
C GLY A 4 11.59 -4.24 -36.03
N GLY A 5 11.42 -5.56 -36.12
CA GLY A 5 10.78 -6.20 -37.28
C GLY A 5 9.29 -5.92 -37.38
N SER A 6 8.58 -5.80 -36.24
CA SER A 6 7.16 -5.47 -36.23
C SER A 6 6.88 -4.04 -36.65
N ARG A 7 7.74 -3.11 -36.20
CA ARG A 7 7.62 -1.70 -36.53
C ARG A 7 7.93 -1.46 -38.01
N PHE A 8 8.99 -2.11 -38.51
CA PHE A 8 9.32 -2.07 -39.93
C PHE A 8 8.18 -2.61 -40.82
N ALA A 9 7.58 -3.75 -40.45
CA ALA A 9 6.45 -4.31 -41.21
C ALA A 9 5.22 -3.38 -41.19
N TYR A 10 4.96 -2.73 -40.06
CA TYR A 10 3.87 -1.76 -39.91
C TYR A 10 4.13 -0.47 -40.73
N GLU A 11 5.35 0.08 -40.67
CA GLU A 11 5.78 1.24 -41.46
C GLU A 11 5.78 0.94 -42.98
N ALA A 12 6.04 -0.32 -43.36
CA ALA A 12 5.84 -0.83 -44.71
C ALA A 12 4.36 -1.05 -45.07
N SER A 13 3.42 -0.54 -44.26
CA SER A 13 1.97 -0.60 -44.48
C SER A 13 1.38 -2.01 -44.46
N CYS A 14 2.04 -3.00 -43.84
CA CYS A 14 1.40 -4.29 -43.60
C CYS A 14 0.24 -4.14 -42.61
N THR A 15 -0.89 -4.79 -42.91
CA THR A 15 -2.05 -4.83 -42.00
C THR A 15 -1.66 -5.36 -40.63
N GLU A 16 -2.21 -4.76 -39.57
CA GLU A 16 -1.94 -5.14 -38.19
C GLU A 16 -2.12 -6.64 -37.94
N ASP A 17 -3.19 -7.23 -38.48
CA ASP A 17 -3.48 -8.67 -38.39
C ASP A 17 -2.39 -9.55 -38.98
N ALA A 18 -1.80 -9.13 -40.10
CA ALA A 18 -0.71 -9.87 -40.75
C ALA A 18 0.58 -9.81 -39.91
N VAL A 19 0.91 -8.62 -39.39
CA VAL A 19 2.05 -8.42 -38.49
C VAL A 19 1.86 -9.23 -37.19
N ARG A 20 0.64 -9.29 -36.67
CA ARG A 20 0.27 -10.07 -35.47
C ARG A 20 0.39 -11.58 -35.69
N LYS A 21 -0.17 -12.09 -36.79
CA LYS A 21 -0.08 -13.50 -37.20
C LYS A 21 1.38 -13.91 -37.42
N HIS A 22 2.16 -13.07 -38.10
CA HIS A 22 3.57 -13.32 -38.35
C HIS A 22 4.41 -13.26 -37.05
N GLY A 23 4.06 -12.36 -36.13
CA GLY A 23 4.66 -12.26 -34.80
C GLY A 23 4.29 -13.39 -33.84
N ARG A 24 3.22 -14.15 -34.15
CA ARG A 24 2.54 -15.09 -33.23
C ARG A 24 2.09 -14.42 -31.93
N TRP A 25 1.58 -13.21 -32.03
CA TRP A 25 1.17 -12.41 -30.88
C TRP A 25 -0.32 -12.65 -30.59
N CYS A 26 -0.65 -13.04 -29.35
CA CYS A 26 -2.04 -13.10 -28.89
C CYS A 26 -2.41 -11.81 -28.12
N GLY A 27 -3.57 -11.24 -28.44
CA GLY A 27 -4.14 -10.03 -27.82
C GLY A 27 -3.48 -8.71 -28.23
N ASP A 28 -3.85 -7.62 -27.55
CA ASP A 28 -3.36 -6.24 -27.78
C ASP A 28 -1.92 -5.98 -27.35
N ARG A 29 -1.19 -7.03 -26.92
CA ARG A 29 0.21 -6.95 -26.49
C ARG A 29 1.15 -6.45 -27.60
N MET A 30 0.75 -6.64 -28.85
CA MET A 30 1.41 -6.06 -30.02
C MET A 30 1.41 -4.53 -29.97
N MET A 31 0.23 -3.96 -29.76
CA MET A 31 0.03 -2.53 -29.70
C MET A 31 0.81 -1.96 -28.51
N GLU A 32 0.54 -2.45 -27.30
CA GLU A 32 1.08 -1.88 -26.05
C GLU A 32 2.61 -1.99 -25.88
N ARG A 33 3.23 -3.06 -26.35
CA ARG A 33 4.69 -3.30 -26.14
C ARG A 33 5.57 -3.05 -27.34
N TYR A 34 5.01 -3.09 -28.55
CA TYR A 34 5.83 -3.16 -29.76
C TYR A 34 5.49 -2.09 -30.81
N LEU A 35 4.24 -1.62 -30.88
CA LEU A 35 3.85 -0.53 -31.78
C LEU A 35 3.70 0.82 -31.06
N THR A 36 3.24 0.85 -29.82
CA THR A 36 3.30 2.07 -29.00
C THR A 36 4.71 2.27 -28.48
N GLY A 37 5.11 3.53 -28.32
CA GLY A 37 6.34 3.91 -27.63
C GLY A 37 6.43 3.27 -26.24
N VAL A 38 7.60 3.41 -25.60
CA VAL A 38 7.88 2.90 -24.25
C VAL A 38 6.65 3.01 -23.35
N SER A 39 6.24 1.91 -22.70
CA SER A 39 5.06 1.89 -21.83
C SER A 39 5.12 3.05 -20.83
N LEU A 40 4.08 3.89 -20.82
CA LEU A 40 4.09 5.15 -20.07
C LEU A 40 4.08 4.92 -18.56
N GLN A 41 3.45 3.85 -18.08
CA GLN A 41 3.38 3.52 -16.64
C GLN A 41 4.78 3.31 -16.03
N PRO A 42 5.64 2.42 -16.58
CA PRO A 42 7.04 2.33 -16.15
C PRO A 42 7.82 3.63 -16.29
N VAL A 43 7.62 4.41 -17.36
CA VAL A 43 8.32 5.69 -17.55
C VAL A 43 7.96 6.68 -16.45
N ARG A 44 6.67 6.80 -16.12
CA ARG A 44 6.19 7.63 -15.02
C ARG A 44 6.78 7.19 -13.69
N ALA A 45 6.68 5.90 -13.37
CA ALA A 45 7.20 5.35 -12.12
C ALA A 45 8.72 5.58 -11.97
N LEU A 46 9.50 5.37 -13.04
CA LEU A 46 10.95 5.60 -13.04
C LEU A 46 11.32 7.10 -12.97
N ALA A 47 10.46 7.97 -13.48
CA ALA A 47 10.62 9.42 -13.38
C ALA A 47 10.07 10.00 -12.06
N GLY A 48 9.57 9.17 -11.15
CA GLY A 48 9.04 9.58 -9.84
C GLY A 48 7.59 10.08 -9.85
N PHE A 49 6.85 9.86 -10.94
CA PHE A 49 5.43 10.20 -11.08
C PHE A 49 4.50 9.03 -10.76
N GLN A 50 3.24 9.35 -10.45
CA GLN A 50 2.17 8.37 -10.29
C GLN A 50 2.00 7.56 -11.57
N LYS A 51 1.93 6.23 -11.42
CA LYS A 51 1.76 5.29 -12.53
C LYS A 51 0.52 5.62 -13.38
N ASP A 52 -0.57 6.02 -12.73
CA ASP A 52 -1.87 6.27 -13.35
C ASP A 52 -1.90 7.64 -14.08
N GLY A 53 -0.97 8.54 -13.73
CA GLY A 53 -0.84 9.89 -14.29
C GLY A 53 -1.80 10.90 -13.65
N GLY A 54 -1.84 12.12 -14.20
CA GLY A 54 -2.68 13.22 -13.69
C GLY A 54 -2.09 14.00 -12.51
N ASP A 55 -0.92 13.59 -12.03
CA ASP A 55 -0.18 14.20 -10.92
C ASP A 55 0.85 15.26 -11.35
N TYR A 56 1.03 15.44 -12.67
CA TYR A 56 2.02 16.35 -13.21
C TYR A 56 1.38 17.59 -13.84
N TRP A 57 1.74 18.75 -13.30
CA TRP A 57 1.46 20.06 -13.88
C TRP A 57 2.78 20.70 -14.34
N LEU A 58 2.78 21.27 -15.55
CA LEU A 58 3.98 21.83 -16.19
C LEU A 58 3.85 23.34 -16.44
N PRO A 59 4.02 24.20 -15.41
CA PRO A 59 3.86 25.66 -15.56
C PRO A 59 4.77 26.28 -16.61
N ARG A 60 6.01 25.80 -16.71
CA ARG A 60 7.01 26.36 -17.64
C ARG A 60 6.67 26.13 -19.12
N ALA A 61 5.74 25.23 -19.43
CA ALA A 61 5.28 24.98 -20.81
C ALA A 61 4.01 25.75 -21.18
N MET A 62 3.49 26.61 -20.31
CA MET A 62 2.24 27.34 -20.56
C MET A 62 2.35 28.40 -21.66
N LEU A 63 3.57 28.87 -21.94
CA LEU A 63 3.85 29.77 -23.05
C LEU A 63 4.99 29.21 -23.87
N GLU A 64 4.76 29.03 -25.17
CA GLU A 64 5.79 28.56 -26.08
C GLU A 64 6.81 29.69 -26.36
N PRO A 65 8.12 29.41 -26.37
CA PRO A 65 9.13 30.41 -26.73
C PRO A 65 8.96 30.88 -28.18
N PRO A 66 9.18 32.17 -28.49
CA PRO A 66 9.20 32.66 -29.86
C PRO A 66 10.19 31.88 -30.72
N GLN A 67 9.79 31.53 -31.94
CA GLN A 67 10.61 30.72 -32.84
C GLN A 67 11.98 31.35 -33.12
N GLU A 68 12.03 32.68 -33.27
CA GLU A 68 13.29 33.40 -33.50
C GLU A 68 14.25 33.25 -32.31
N LEU A 69 13.72 33.27 -31.09
CA LEU A 69 14.48 33.05 -29.87
C LEU A 69 14.97 31.60 -29.76
N ALA A 70 14.10 30.64 -30.07
CA ALA A 70 14.44 29.23 -30.10
C ALA A 70 15.56 28.92 -31.10
N ARG A 71 15.51 29.51 -32.31
CA ARG A 71 16.54 29.32 -33.36
C ARG A 71 17.93 29.82 -32.97
N MET A 72 18.05 30.70 -31.96
CA MET A 72 19.37 31.09 -31.44
C MET A 72 20.11 29.92 -30.77
N ILE A 73 19.37 28.90 -30.34
CA ILE A 73 19.91 27.65 -29.80
C ILE A 73 19.89 26.59 -30.91
N PHE A 74 21.07 26.10 -31.26
CA PHE A 74 21.31 25.22 -32.42
C PHE A 74 20.89 25.83 -33.77
N PRO A 75 21.48 26.98 -34.18
CA PRO A 75 21.06 27.74 -35.37
C PRO A 75 21.21 26.99 -36.70
N TRP A 76 21.99 25.91 -36.72
CA TRP A 76 22.25 25.11 -37.92
C TRP A 76 21.18 24.03 -38.18
N VAL A 77 20.28 23.78 -37.22
CA VAL A 77 19.35 22.63 -37.26
C VAL A 77 18.38 22.69 -38.44
N GLU A 78 17.75 23.84 -38.69
CA GLU A 78 16.82 24.02 -39.80
C GLU A 78 17.48 23.84 -41.16
N SER A 79 18.70 24.37 -41.33
CA SER A 79 19.48 24.22 -42.56
C SER A 79 19.80 22.75 -42.83
N LYS A 80 20.28 22.02 -41.81
CA LYS A 80 20.61 20.59 -41.95
C LYS A 80 19.40 19.71 -42.21
N GLU A 81 18.27 20.01 -41.59
CA GLU A 81 17.03 19.28 -41.88
C GLU A 81 16.60 19.47 -43.34
N GLN A 82 16.70 20.71 -43.87
CA GLN A 82 16.41 21.00 -45.26
C GLN A 82 17.38 20.29 -46.21
N ASP A 83 18.67 20.26 -45.90
CA ASP A 83 19.69 19.55 -46.69
C ASP A 83 19.35 18.05 -46.80
N ILE A 84 18.98 17.41 -45.69
CA ILE A 84 18.61 15.99 -45.65
C ILE A 84 17.33 15.74 -46.46
N LYS A 85 16.31 16.59 -46.30
CA LYS A 85 15.06 16.49 -47.07
C LYS A 85 15.29 16.69 -48.56
N LYS A 86 16.15 17.65 -48.96
CA LYS A 86 16.52 17.88 -50.36
C LYS A 86 17.29 16.68 -50.94
N ARG A 87 18.21 16.08 -50.19
CA ARG A 87 18.93 14.88 -50.63
C ARG A 87 17.98 13.74 -50.98
N LEU A 88 16.92 13.55 -50.18
CA LEU A 88 15.90 12.54 -50.44
C LEU A 88 15.13 12.80 -51.74
N LEU A 89 14.81 14.06 -52.06
CA LEU A 89 14.13 14.43 -53.31
C LEU A 89 14.95 14.13 -54.58
N HIS A 90 16.28 14.10 -54.46
CA HIS A 90 17.20 13.82 -55.57
C HIS A 90 17.62 12.34 -55.64
N GLY A 91 16.87 11.45 -54.99
CA GLY A 91 17.12 10.00 -55.02
C GLY A 91 18.24 9.52 -54.09
N GLY A 92 18.68 10.36 -53.14
CA GLY A 92 19.63 9.97 -52.10
C GLY A 92 18.97 9.16 -50.97
N GLU A 93 19.79 8.53 -50.13
CA GLU A 93 19.33 7.70 -49.02
C GLU A 93 18.52 8.50 -47.98
N SER A 94 17.42 7.91 -47.54
CA SER A 94 16.60 8.42 -46.44
C SER A 94 17.31 8.21 -45.11
N ASP A 95 17.53 9.29 -44.37
CA ASP A 95 18.18 9.26 -43.05
C ASP A 95 17.16 9.67 -41.98
N ALA A 96 16.29 8.72 -41.66
CA ALA A 96 15.25 8.90 -40.64
C ALA A 96 15.87 9.18 -39.27
N ALA A 97 17.00 8.57 -38.94
CA ALA A 97 17.69 8.79 -37.67
C ALA A 97 18.17 10.24 -37.52
N ALA A 98 18.76 10.83 -38.58
CA ALA A 98 19.16 12.22 -38.57
C ALA A 98 17.96 13.18 -38.45
N LEU A 99 16.85 12.90 -39.15
CA LEU A 99 15.64 13.72 -39.03
C LEU A 99 15.05 13.68 -37.61
N GLU A 100 14.95 12.49 -37.01
CA GLU A 100 14.48 12.33 -35.62
C GLU A 100 15.42 12.98 -34.61
N PHE A 101 16.75 12.91 -34.83
CA PHE A 101 17.72 13.60 -33.99
C PHE A 101 17.56 15.13 -34.07
N LEU A 102 17.35 15.68 -35.26
CA LEU A 102 17.11 17.11 -35.43
C LEU A 102 15.78 17.55 -34.80
N ALA A 103 14.74 16.72 -34.91
CA ALA A 103 13.47 16.95 -34.22
C ALA A 103 13.66 16.96 -32.69
N MET A 104 14.46 16.03 -32.15
CA MET A 104 14.83 16.00 -30.73
C MET A 104 15.58 17.28 -30.32
N LEU A 105 16.54 17.77 -31.11
CA LEU A 105 17.24 19.03 -30.79
C LEU A 105 16.30 20.24 -30.77
N LYS A 106 15.33 20.31 -31.69
CA LYS A 106 14.30 21.36 -31.69
C LYS A 106 13.38 21.28 -30.47
N PHE A 107 13.08 20.08 -29.99
CA PHE A 107 12.36 19.90 -28.74
C PHE A 107 13.22 20.36 -27.55
N LEU A 108 14.49 19.94 -27.47
CA LEU A 108 15.38 20.26 -26.37
C LEU A 108 15.67 21.76 -26.23
N ARG A 109 15.77 22.52 -27.33
CA ARG A 109 15.97 23.98 -27.22
C ARG A 109 14.77 24.71 -26.62
N VAL A 110 13.55 24.21 -26.86
CA VAL A 110 12.34 24.76 -26.22
C VAL A 110 12.36 24.46 -24.73
N VAL A 111 12.65 23.21 -24.36
CA VAL A 111 12.80 22.81 -22.96
C VAL A 111 13.88 23.63 -22.26
N LEU A 112 15.03 23.83 -22.89
CA LEU A 112 16.13 24.61 -22.34
C LEU A 112 15.72 26.07 -22.08
N LEU A 113 14.99 26.71 -23.01
CA LEU A 113 14.49 28.07 -22.81
C LEU A 113 13.51 28.14 -21.63
N GLN A 114 12.57 27.20 -21.56
CA GLN A 114 11.58 27.09 -20.48
C GLN A 114 12.24 26.88 -19.12
N ASP A 115 13.23 26.00 -19.05
CA ASP A 115 13.96 25.70 -17.81
C ASP A 115 14.82 26.89 -17.38
N MET A 116 15.55 27.51 -18.33
CA MET A 116 16.39 28.67 -18.03
C MET A 116 15.58 29.88 -17.57
N ALA A 117 14.36 30.07 -18.09
CA ALA A 117 13.45 31.11 -17.62
C ALA A 117 13.11 30.97 -16.13
N MET A 118 12.96 29.74 -15.64
CA MET A 118 12.69 29.47 -14.22
C MET A 118 13.96 29.48 -13.38
N LEU A 119 15.07 28.92 -13.88
CA LEU A 119 16.32 28.75 -13.15
C LEU A 119 17.12 30.04 -12.96
N GLN A 120 16.88 31.08 -13.77
CA GLN A 120 17.66 32.32 -13.68
C GLN A 120 17.53 33.01 -12.31
N GLU A 121 16.40 32.84 -11.63
CA GLU A 121 16.15 33.45 -10.31
C GLU A 121 16.92 32.76 -9.18
N THR A 122 17.01 31.43 -9.25
CA THR A 122 17.67 30.64 -8.20
C THR A 122 19.16 30.45 -8.48
N ASN A 123 19.59 30.60 -9.73
CA ASN A 123 20.94 30.23 -10.18
C ASN A 123 21.58 31.32 -11.05
N THR A 124 21.51 32.58 -10.62
CA THR A 124 22.02 33.76 -11.35
C THR A 124 23.49 33.67 -11.80
N MET A 125 24.30 32.85 -11.14
CA MET A 125 25.73 32.67 -11.45
C MET A 125 26.03 31.68 -12.58
N LEU A 126 25.01 31.05 -13.19
CA LEU A 126 25.26 30.11 -14.30
C LEU A 126 25.86 30.85 -15.51
N PRO A 127 26.99 30.38 -16.07
CA PRO A 127 27.65 31.03 -17.20
C PRO A 127 26.76 31.18 -18.43
N LEU A 128 25.78 30.28 -18.61
CA LEU A 128 24.83 30.32 -19.72
C LEU A 128 24.08 31.67 -19.79
N PHE A 129 23.80 32.31 -18.65
CA PHE A 129 23.11 33.62 -18.62
C PHE A 129 23.95 34.77 -19.16
N THR A 130 25.27 34.59 -19.36
CA THR A 130 26.14 35.59 -19.99
C THR A 130 26.12 35.50 -21.52
N THR A 131 25.59 34.41 -22.07
CA THR A 131 25.60 34.11 -23.50
C THR A 131 24.22 34.25 -24.13
N ALA A 132 24.18 34.55 -25.43
CA ALA A 132 22.94 34.55 -26.19
C ALA A 132 22.37 33.12 -26.30
N PRO A 133 21.04 32.93 -26.25
CA PRO A 133 20.00 33.96 -26.18
C PRO A 133 19.69 34.49 -24.77
N PHE A 134 20.25 33.90 -23.72
CA PHE A 134 19.81 34.13 -22.34
C PHE A 134 20.16 35.52 -21.77
N ASN A 135 21.10 36.24 -22.40
CA ASN A 135 21.43 37.62 -22.09
C ASN A 135 20.63 38.67 -22.90
N THR A 136 19.74 38.24 -23.81
CA THR A 136 19.05 39.14 -24.74
C THR A 136 17.76 39.70 -24.15
N HIS A 137 17.35 40.89 -24.62
CA HIS A 137 16.06 41.47 -24.27
C HIS A 137 14.88 40.59 -24.68
N ALA A 138 14.98 39.90 -25.83
CA ALA A 138 13.94 38.99 -26.31
C ALA A 138 13.69 37.84 -25.32
N PHE A 139 14.74 37.28 -24.73
CA PHE A 139 14.61 36.26 -23.69
C PHE A 139 13.97 36.83 -22.42
N SER A 140 14.42 37.99 -21.94
CA SER A 140 13.87 38.62 -20.74
C SER A 140 12.39 38.96 -20.88
N ALA A 141 11.98 39.55 -22.01
CA ALA A 141 10.59 39.91 -22.26
C ALA A 141 9.69 38.66 -22.32
N TRP A 142 10.14 37.59 -22.98
CA TRP A 142 9.40 36.33 -23.03
C TRP A 142 9.32 35.66 -21.64
N LYS A 143 10.41 35.65 -20.88
CA LYS A 143 10.46 35.12 -19.51
C LYS A 143 9.43 35.82 -18.63
N GLU A 144 9.39 37.16 -18.66
CA GLU A 144 8.41 37.94 -17.89
C GLU A 144 6.97 37.60 -18.28
N ALA A 145 6.69 37.49 -19.57
CA ALA A 145 5.37 37.07 -20.07
C ALA A 145 4.99 35.65 -19.61
N LEU A 146 5.93 34.70 -19.65
CA LEU A 146 5.73 33.34 -19.16
C LEU A 146 5.40 33.35 -17.66
N LYS A 147 6.17 34.09 -16.84
CA LYS A 147 5.92 34.20 -15.40
C LYS A 147 4.57 34.83 -15.08
N ALA A 148 4.21 35.90 -15.79
CA ALA A 148 2.90 36.52 -15.64
C ALA A 148 1.77 35.53 -15.97
N LYS A 149 1.95 34.71 -17.00
CA LYS A 149 1.00 33.66 -17.38
C LYS A 149 0.90 32.54 -16.33
N ILE A 150 2.03 32.11 -15.77
CA ILE A 150 2.07 31.12 -14.69
C ILE A 150 1.32 31.65 -13.46
N ASN A 151 1.60 32.89 -13.05
CA ASN A 151 1.01 33.47 -11.84
C ASN A 151 -0.48 33.78 -11.98
N SER A 152 -0.97 34.00 -13.21
CA SER A 152 -2.39 34.29 -13.47
C SER A 152 -3.22 33.05 -13.75
N THR A 153 -2.59 31.88 -13.95
CA THR A 153 -3.34 30.66 -14.26
C THR A 153 -3.47 29.80 -13.01
N PRO A 154 -4.70 29.49 -12.57
CA PRO A 154 -4.91 28.61 -11.43
C PRO A 154 -4.35 27.22 -11.72
N THR A 155 -3.71 26.64 -10.72
CA THR A 155 -3.18 25.28 -10.82
C THR A 155 -4.33 24.26 -10.86
N PRO A 156 -4.15 23.08 -11.48
CA PRO A 156 -5.16 22.02 -11.47
C PRO A 156 -5.57 21.58 -10.05
N PHE A 157 -4.64 21.66 -9.10
CA PHE A 157 -4.91 21.41 -7.69
C PHE A 157 -5.83 22.48 -7.09
N GLU A 158 -5.57 23.77 -7.33
CA GLU A 158 -6.43 24.87 -6.88
C GLU A 158 -7.84 24.76 -7.48
N MET A 159 -7.97 24.42 -8.77
CA MET A 159 -9.28 24.17 -9.39
C MET A 159 -10.03 23.00 -8.73
N SER A 160 -9.31 21.93 -8.37
CA SER A 160 -9.90 20.80 -7.64
C SER A 160 -10.30 21.19 -6.22
N LEU A 161 -9.50 22.00 -5.55
CA LEU A 161 -9.78 22.52 -4.21
C LEU A 161 -11.01 23.44 -4.22
N GLU A 162 -11.10 24.36 -5.18
CA GLU A 162 -12.26 25.24 -5.36
C GLU A 162 -13.53 24.44 -5.63
N SER A 163 -13.45 23.35 -6.42
CA SER A 163 -14.59 22.46 -6.66
C SER A 163 -15.03 21.70 -5.41
N LEU A 164 -14.11 21.35 -4.51
CA LEU A 164 -14.40 20.59 -3.30
C LEU A 164 -14.84 21.50 -2.14
N MET A 165 -14.48 22.77 -2.16
CA MET A 165 -14.74 23.73 -1.08
C MET A 165 -16.23 23.82 -0.71
N PRO A 166 -17.21 23.89 -1.64
CA PRO A 166 -18.62 23.90 -1.29
C PRO A 166 -19.06 22.65 -0.52
N ALA A 167 -18.60 21.47 -0.93
CA ALA A 167 -18.94 20.21 -0.26
C ALA A 167 -18.39 20.16 1.16
N VAL A 168 -17.14 20.62 1.36
CA VAL A 168 -16.53 20.74 2.69
C VAL A 168 -17.29 21.75 3.55
N CYS A 169 -17.66 22.90 3.00
CA CYS A 169 -18.47 23.91 3.71
C CYS A 169 -19.83 23.35 4.12
N HIS A 170 -20.52 22.60 3.24
CA HIS A 170 -21.79 21.95 3.57
C HIS A 170 -21.63 20.89 4.66
N ALA A 171 -20.58 20.06 4.58
CA ALA A 171 -20.31 19.05 5.61
C ALA A 171 -20.02 19.70 6.98
N LEU A 172 -19.21 20.76 7.01
CA LEU A 172 -18.92 21.51 8.24
C LEU A 172 -20.18 22.21 8.79
N ALA A 173 -21.03 22.74 7.93
CA ALA A 173 -22.31 23.33 8.34
C ALA A 173 -23.26 22.29 8.94
N ALA A 174 -23.33 21.09 8.33
CA ALA A 174 -24.11 19.97 8.86
C ALA A 174 -23.60 19.51 10.23
N VAL A 175 -22.27 19.37 10.39
CA VAL A 175 -21.66 19.05 11.69
C VAL A 175 -22.00 20.11 12.74
N ARG A 176 -21.88 21.40 12.39
CA ARG A 176 -22.25 22.49 13.30
C ARG A 176 -23.72 22.43 13.71
N SER A 177 -24.62 22.14 12.77
CA SER A 177 -26.04 21.98 13.04
C SER A 177 -26.31 20.82 14.00
N ALA A 178 -25.67 19.66 13.78
CA ALA A 178 -25.81 18.49 14.64
C ALA A 178 -25.26 18.75 16.05
N VAL A 179 -24.15 19.48 16.18
CA VAL A 179 -23.61 19.87 17.49
C VAL A 179 -24.57 20.79 18.23
N GLU A 180 -25.22 21.73 17.53
CA GLU A 180 -26.20 22.62 18.16
C GLU A 180 -27.46 21.85 18.58
N GLU A 181 -27.92 20.91 17.76
CA GLU A 181 -29.02 20.00 18.10
C GLU A 181 -28.69 19.19 19.37
N ILE A 182 -27.52 18.54 19.42
CA ILE A 182 -27.05 17.82 20.61
C ILE A 182 -27.01 18.74 21.83
N ARG A 183 -26.51 19.97 21.67
CA ARG A 183 -26.48 20.97 22.75
C ARG A 183 -27.88 21.28 23.27
N THR A 184 -28.87 21.45 22.38
CA THR A 184 -30.26 21.69 22.79
C THR A 184 -30.87 20.49 23.52
N ILE A 185 -30.61 19.26 23.04
CA ILE A 185 -31.07 18.03 23.69
C ILE A 185 -30.47 17.93 25.09
N ILE A 186 -29.16 18.11 25.25
CA ILE A 186 -28.50 18.10 26.56
C ILE A 186 -29.08 19.18 27.49
N SER A 187 -29.30 20.39 26.98
CA SER A 187 -29.92 21.47 27.76
C SER A 187 -31.33 21.13 28.23
N SER A 188 -32.13 20.46 27.39
CA SER A 188 -33.49 20.05 27.76
C SER A 188 -33.49 18.92 28.79
N ALA A 189 -32.64 17.90 28.59
CA ALA A 189 -32.50 16.76 29.48
C ALA A 189 -31.95 17.18 30.86
N THR A 190 -30.99 18.11 30.90
CA THR A 190 -30.48 18.67 32.16
C THR A 190 -31.53 19.50 32.89
N ALA A 191 -32.38 20.25 32.17
CA ALA A 191 -33.49 20.98 32.78
C ALA A 191 -34.54 20.01 33.37
N GLU A 192 -34.88 18.94 32.65
CA GLU A 192 -35.82 17.92 33.12
C GLU A 192 -35.27 17.15 34.33
N LEU A 193 -34.00 16.74 34.29
CA LEU A 193 -33.35 16.07 35.42
C LEU A 193 -33.34 16.97 36.65
N LYS A 194 -33.03 18.27 36.49
CA LYS A 194 -33.06 19.23 37.60
C LYS A 194 -34.47 19.36 38.19
N ALA A 195 -35.51 19.38 37.36
CA ALA A 195 -36.91 19.42 37.81
C ALA A 195 -37.30 18.14 38.58
N GLN A 196 -36.88 16.96 38.11
CA GLN A 196 -37.13 15.70 38.80
C GLN A 196 -36.43 15.65 40.17
N VAL A 197 -35.18 16.11 40.26
CA VAL A 197 -34.45 16.18 41.54
C VAL A 197 -35.17 17.10 42.53
N GLN A 198 -35.62 18.28 42.10
CA GLN A 198 -36.36 19.21 42.97
C GLN A 198 -37.70 18.63 43.44
N ALA A 199 -38.43 17.93 42.57
CA ALA A 199 -39.69 17.28 42.95
C ALA A 199 -39.48 16.15 43.98
N LEU A 200 -38.38 15.40 43.87
CA LEU A 200 -38.02 14.38 44.85
C LEU A 200 -37.62 14.98 46.20
N GLU A 201 -36.91 16.11 46.18
CA GLU A 201 -36.51 16.84 47.39
C GLU A 201 -37.74 17.33 48.19
N ILE A 202 -38.69 17.98 47.53
CA ILE A 202 -39.96 18.42 48.14
C ILE A 202 -40.72 17.23 48.75
N LYS A 203 -40.85 16.14 48.00
CA LYS A 203 -41.56 14.94 48.47
C LYS A 203 -40.86 14.26 49.64
N SER A 204 -39.53 14.34 49.70
CA SER A 204 -38.74 13.86 50.85
C SER A 204 -39.00 14.70 52.09
N GLU A 205 -39.04 16.03 51.95
CA GLU A 205 -39.34 16.96 53.05
C GLU A 205 -40.75 16.78 53.60
N GLU A 206 -41.76 16.63 52.74
CA GLU A 206 -43.15 16.36 53.14
C GLU A 206 -43.25 15.09 53.98
N ARG A 207 -42.65 13.98 53.50
CA ARG A 207 -42.63 12.72 54.24
C ARG A 207 -41.84 12.81 55.54
N HIS A 208 -40.75 13.57 55.58
CA HIS A 208 -40.01 13.80 56.81
C HIS A 208 -40.89 14.53 57.84
N GLY A 209 -41.67 15.51 57.41
CA GLY A 209 -42.67 16.19 58.25
C GLY A 209 -43.74 15.24 58.79
N GLU A 210 -44.27 14.34 57.96
CA GLU A 210 -45.24 13.32 58.38
C GLU A 210 -44.67 12.35 59.42
N VAL A 211 -43.45 11.84 59.19
CA VAL A 211 -42.76 10.94 60.12
C VAL A 211 -42.50 11.64 61.46
N MET A 212 -41.99 12.87 61.43
CA MET A 212 -41.73 13.65 62.65
C MET A 212 -43.02 13.99 63.40
N GLY A 213 -44.12 14.27 62.68
CA GLY A 213 -45.45 14.47 63.26
C GLY A 213 -45.99 13.21 63.95
N ALA A 214 -45.85 12.04 63.31
CA ALA A 214 -46.27 10.76 63.86
C ALA A 214 -45.45 10.37 65.12
N VAL A 215 -44.14 10.60 65.09
CA VAL A 215 -43.26 10.38 66.26
C VAL A 215 -43.60 11.35 67.40
N GLY A 216 -43.89 12.63 67.10
CA GLY A 216 -44.35 13.61 68.09
C GLY A 216 -45.68 13.23 68.73
N ALA A 217 -46.66 12.77 67.94
CA ALA A 217 -47.94 12.28 68.45
C ALA A 217 -47.80 11.03 69.34
N MET A 218 -46.85 10.15 69.02
CA MET A 218 -46.52 8.98 69.84
C MET A 218 -45.90 9.38 71.19
N LEU A 219 -45.07 10.43 71.21
CA LEU A 219 -44.48 10.96 72.44
C LEU A 219 -45.53 11.63 73.35
N LEU A 220 -46.57 12.26 72.77
CA LEU A 220 -47.66 12.88 73.53
C LEU A 220 -48.70 11.88 74.06
N MET A 221 -48.88 10.70 73.46
CA MET A 221 -49.86 9.69 73.89
C MET A 221 -49.31 8.63 74.86
N GLY A 222 -48.11 8.83 75.40
CA GLY A 222 -47.46 7.93 76.35
C GLY A 222 -47.99 7.99 77.78
N GLN A 223 -49.31 7.90 78.01
CA GLN A 223 -49.87 7.58 79.34
C GLN A 223 -51.22 6.84 79.22
N GLY A 224 -51.20 5.50 79.35
CA GLY A 224 -52.37 4.72 79.77
C GLY A 224 -52.62 3.36 79.10
N GLY A 225 -52.38 2.27 79.86
CA GLY A 225 -53.23 1.06 79.81
C GLY A 225 -52.78 -0.16 78.97
N SER A 226 -52.25 -1.16 79.65
CA SER A 226 -51.55 -2.39 79.21
C SER A 226 -52.31 -3.44 78.34
N LYS A 227 -53.39 -3.09 77.63
CA LYS A 227 -54.07 -4.05 76.72
C LYS A 227 -54.24 -3.56 75.28
N ARG A 228 -53.78 -2.35 74.97
CA ARG A 228 -53.74 -1.79 73.60
C ARG A 228 -52.42 -2.10 72.86
N ASN A 229 -51.42 -2.58 73.60
CA ASN A 229 -50.04 -2.73 73.16
C ASN A 229 -49.81 -3.76 72.05
N ASP A 230 -50.57 -4.85 71.97
CA ASP A 230 -50.35 -5.86 70.92
C ASP A 230 -50.87 -5.43 69.54
N THR A 231 -52.01 -4.73 69.51
CA THR A 231 -52.51 -4.09 68.29
C THR A 231 -51.65 -2.91 67.86
N GLN A 232 -51.09 -2.15 68.82
CA GLN A 232 -50.16 -1.05 68.55
C GLN A 232 -48.79 -1.52 68.10
N ALA A 233 -48.24 -2.59 68.70
CA ALA A 233 -46.98 -3.19 68.29
C ALA A 233 -47.07 -3.72 66.85
N LYS A 234 -48.20 -4.35 66.47
CA LYS A 234 -48.44 -4.77 65.08
C LYS A 234 -48.59 -3.58 64.12
N ALA A 235 -49.21 -2.48 64.54
CA ALA A 235 -49.30 -1.27 63.72
C ALA A 235 -47.91 -0.62 63.51
N VAL A 236 -47.10 -0.52 64.56
CA VAL A 236 -45.72 -0.01 64.51
C VAL A 236 -44.84 -0.94 63.66
N GLN A 237 -45.00 -2.25 63.77
CA GLN A 237 -44.26 -3.20 62.96
C GLN A 237 -44.68 -3.12 61.49
N SER A 238 -45.96 -2.88 61.19
CA SER A 238 -46.42 -2.66 59.81
C SER A 238 -45.90 -1.33 59.23
N LEU A 239 -45.89 -0.26 60.02
CA LEU A 239 -45.36 1.05 59.63
C LEU A 239 -43.83 1.03 59.47
N LEU A 240 -43.12 0.26 60.30
CA LEU A 240 -41.69 0.03 60.16
C LEU A 240 -41.38 -0.80 58.91
N VAL A 241 -42.16 -1.86 58.65
CA VAL A 241 -42.03 -2.69 57.45
C VAL A 241 -42.35 -1.88 56.19
N ASP A 242 -43.35 -1.01 56.22
CA ASP A 242 -43.67 -0.13 55.10
C ASP A 242 -42.61 0.96 54.94
N GLY A 243 -42.06 1.51 56.03
CA GLY A 243 -40.90 2.40 56.00
C GLY A 243 -39.68 1.73 55.36
N ILE A 244 -39.39 0.48 55.74
CA ILE A 244 -38.29 -0.32 55.16
C ILE A 244 -38.54 -0.63 53.69
N LYS A 245 -39.76 -0.97 53.29
CA LYS A 245 -40.13 -1.13 51.87
C LYS A 245 -39.95 0.17 51.09
N THR A 246 -40.23 1.31 51.71
CA THR A 246 -40.07 2.62 51.07
C THR A 246 -38.59 2.95 50.88
N VAL A 247 -37.74 2.66 51.87
CA VAL A 247 -36.28 2.80 51.76
C VAL A 247 -35.71 1.84 50.74
N MET A 248 -36.18 0.58 50.69
CA MET A 248 -35.78 -0.38 49.65
C MET A 248 -36.23 0.08 48.25
N SER A 249 -37.43 0.62 48.10
CA SER A 249 -37.90 1.20 46.84
C SER A 249 -37.04 2.40 46.43
N LEU A 250 -36.62 3.24 47.38
CA LEU A 250 -35.76 4.39 47.10
C LEU A 250 -34.35 3.93 46.67
N ILE A 251 -33.80 2.93 47.35
CA ILE A 251 -32.50 2.32 47.00
C ILE A 251 -32.57 1.67 45.62
N GLN A 252 -33.67 0.99 45.31
CA GLN A 252 -33.87 0.34 44.00
C GLN A 252 -34.06 1.38 42.88
N GLN A 253 -34.70 2.52 43.17
CA GLN A 253 -34.88 3.61 42.23
C GLN A 253 -33.59 4.41 42.01
N ILE A 254 -32.76 4.60 43.05
CA ILE A 254 -31.42 5.18 42.94
C ILE A 254 -30.47 4.24 42.18
N GLN A 255 -30.59 2.92 42.36
CA GLN A 255 -29.86 1.94 41.55
C GLN A 255 -30.29 1.95 40.08
N GLN A 256 -31.58 2.17 39.78
CA GLN A 256 -32.08 2.33 38.40
C GLN A 256 -31.58 3.62 37.74
N ILE A 257 -31.50 4.73 38.49
CA ILE A 257 -30.93 5.99 37.98
C ILE A 257 -29.42 5.86 37.76
N SER A 258 -28.72 5.13 38.62
CA SER A 258 -27.27 4.87 38.50
C SER A 258 -26.92 3.89 37.38
N LEU A 259 -27.86 3.05 36.93
CA LEU A 259 -27.71 2.15 35.77
C LEU A 259 -28.13 2.79 34.44
N ASN A 260 -28.92 3.85 34.46
CA ASN A 260 -29.29 4.62 33.26
C ASN A 260 -28.32 5.79 32.95
N ALA A 261 -27.29 5.98 33.79
CA ALA A 261 -26.20 6.93 33.56
C ALA A 261 -25.01 6.30 32.81
N GLU A 262 -25.14 5.06 32.33
CA GLU A 262 -24.22 4.45 31.38
C GLU A 262 -24.72 4.77 29.96
N LEU A 263 -23.94 5.59 29.26
CA LEU A 263 -24.12 5.93 27.84
C LEU A 263 -24.23 4.65 27.01
N GLU A 264 -25.42 4.33 26.53
CA GLU A 264 -25.60 3.50 25.34
C GLU A 264 -25.38 4.39 24.09
N PRO A 265 -24.33 4.16 23.29
CA PRO A 265 -24.29 4.68 21.94
C PRO A 265 -25.20 3.77 21.10
N THR A 266 -26.20 4.33 20.42
CA THR A 266 -26.68 3.97 19.06
C THR A 266 -28.16 4.27 18.88
N SER A 267 -28.47 5.53 18.56
CA SER A 267 -29.60 5.80 17.67
C SER A 267 -29.10 5.65 16.25
N SER A 268 -29.57 4.60 15.58
CA SER A 268 -29.42 4.39 14.14
C SER A 268 -30.06 5.54 13.39
N ILE A 269 -29.23 6.45 12.86
CA ILE A 269 -29.64 7.41 11.84
C ILE A 269 -29.63 6.68 10.50
N THR A 270 -30.79 6.16 10.12
CA THR A 270 -31.09 5.79 8.73
C THR A 270 -31.11 7.06 7.87
N PHE A 271 -30.07 7.26 7.06
CA PHE A 271 -30.09 8.23 5.97
C PHE A 271 -30.90 7.66 4.80
N ASN A 272 -32.08 8.23 4.56
CA ASN A 272 -32.84 8.02 3.33
C ASN A 272 -32.78 9.30 2.50
N SER A 273 -31.84 9.38 1.56
CA SER A 273 -31.78 10.44 0.56
C SER A 273 -32.09 9.84 -0.81
N SER A 274 -33.35 9.93 -1.21
CA SER A 274 -33.77 9.78 -2.61
C SER A 274 -34.00 11.16 -3.21
N ALA A 275 -33.00 11.69 -3.91
CA ALA A 275 -33.15 12.61 -5.03
C ALA A 275 -31.88 12.51 -5.88
N GLY A 276 -31.98 11.79 -6.99
CA GLY A 276 -30.86 11.49 -7.85
C GLY A 276 -30.46 12.65 -8.75
N VAL A 277 -29.16 12.78 -8.98
CA VAL A 277 -28.58 13.10 -10.29
C VAL A 277 -27.36 12.20 -10.45
N ALA A 278 -27.41 11.32 -11.44
CA ALA A 278 -26.38 10.36 -11.75
C ALA A 278 -25.28 10.99 -12.61
N ILE A 279 -24.02 10.87 -12.19
CA ILE A 279 -22.88 10.77 -13.11
C ILE A 279 -21.94 9.69 -12.57
N ASN A 280 -21.83 8.61 -13.35
CA ASN A 280 -20.91 7.48 -13.16
C ASN A 280 -19.45 7.93 -13.22
N THR A 281 -18.62 7.52 -12.26
CA THR A 281 -17.28 6.95 -12.53
C THR A 281 -16.77 6.22 -11.29
N SER A 282 -16.38 4.97 -11.51
CA SER A 282 -15.85 4.03 -10.52
C SER A 282 -14.34 3.92 -10.63
N SER A 283 -13.61 4.14 -9.53
CA SER A 283 -12.34 3.45 -9.25
C SER A 283 -11.84 3.71 -7.81
N ASN A 284 -11.61 2.59 -7.11
CA ASN A 284 -11.01 2.47 -5.78
C ASN A 284 -9.63 3.13 -5.65
N LEU A 285 -9.39 3.78 -4.51
CA LEU A 285 -8.08 4.16 -3.98
C LEU A 285 -7.94 3.61 -2.54
N PRO A 286 -6.79 3.03 -2.16
CA PRO A 286 -6.49 2.66 -0.79
C PRO A 286 -5.82 3.82 -0.01
N SER A 287 -6.06 3.78 1.29
CA SER A 287 -5.66 4.72 2.34
C SER A 287 -4.16 5.08 2.35
N SER A 288 -3.86 6.37 2.50
CA SER A 288 -2.52 6.87 2.86
C SER A 288 -2.59 7.57 4.21
N GLU A 289 -1.67 7.19 5.10
CA GLU A 289 -1.46 7.78 6.42
C GLU A 289 -0.98 9.23 6.31
N LEU A 290 -1.61 10.09 7.11
CA LEU A 290 -1.24 11.48 7.37
C LEU A 290 0.03 11.53 8.24
N VAL A 291 1.15 11.99 7.67
CA VAL A 291 2.27 12.52 8.46
C VAL A 291 2.23 14.04 8.39
N VAL A 292 1.82 14.64 9.51
CA VAL A 292 1.95 16.08 9.77
C VAL A 292 3.44 16.41 9.93
N ARG A 293 3.97 17.31 9.10
CA ARG A 293 5.23 18.01 9.39
C ARG A 293 5.08 19.50 9.16
N SER A 294 5.19 20.23 10.26
CA SER A 294 5.19 21.68 10.35
C SER A 294 6.47 22.29 9.79
N SER A 295 6.31 23.47 9.22
CA SER A 295 7.29 24.37 8.60
C SER A 295 8.11 25.22 9.60
N SER A 296 9.39 25.48 9.31
CA SER A 296 10.00 26.84 9.30
C SER A 296 11.51 26.79 9.00
N SER A 297 12.00 27.75 8.19
CA SER A 297 13.37 27.87 7.64
C SER A 297 14.28 28.85 8.46
N PRO A 298 15.44 29.38 7.97
CA PRO A 298 16.80 29.37 8.59
C PRO A 298 17.31 30.81 8.92
N PRO A 299 18.62 31.24 8.85
CA PRO A 299 19.96 30.61 8.89
C PRO A 299 20.97 31.26 9.90
N GLY A 300 22.19 30.71 10.07
CA GLY A 300 23.27 31.34 10.87
C GLY A 300 24.63 30.62 10.77
N GLN A 301 25.72 31.37 10.87
CA GLN A 301 27.06 31.13 10.29
C GLN A 301 28.12 30.55 11.27
N HIS A 302 29.14 29.88 10.68
CA HIS A 302 30.58 29.78 11.01
C HIS A 302 31.17 29.91 12.46
N LEU A 303 32.13 28.98 12.73
CA LEU A 303 33.43 29.08 13.47
C LEU A 303 33.64 28.36 14.84
N ALA A 304 34.68 27.50 14.82
CA ALA A 304 35.76 27.27 15.82
C ALA A 304 35.53 26.50 17.16
N SER A 305 35.99 25.24 17.16
CA SER A 305 36.91 24.53 18.09
C SER A 305 36.95 24.73 19.64
N SER A 306 36.86 23.57 20.33
CA SER A 306 37.64 23.08 21.51
C SER A 306 37.04 23.17 22.95
N PRO A 307 37.50 22.37 23.96
CA PRO A 307 36.75 21.25 24.58
C PRO A 307 36.60 21.31 26.12
N LEU A 308 35.73 20.48 26.74
CA LEU A 308 35.57 20.31 28.23
C LEU A 308 34.82 18.98 28.57
N PRO A 309 34.82 18.45 29.83
CA PRO A 309 35.50 17.20 30.24
C PRO A 309 34.55 15.99 30.53
N PRO A 310 35.09 14.77 30.82
CA PRO A 310 34.32 13.53 30.87
C PRO A 310 33.88 13.20 32.30
N GLN A 311 32.64 13.54 32.67
CA GLN A 311 32.03 13.00 33.91
C GLN A 311 30.57 12.54 33.77
N HIS A 312 29.99 12.53 32.57
CA HIS A 312 28.62 12.04 32.38
C HIS A 312 28.50 10.72 31.58
N GLN A 313 29.62 10.18 31.10
CA GLN A 313 29.62 9.00 30.23
C GLN A 313 29.74 7.68 31.00
N GLN A 314 30.19 7.69 32.27
CA GLN A 314 30.28 6.49 33.10
C GLN A 314 28.95 6.08 33.76
N GLN A 315 28.03 7.01 33.98
CA GLN A 315 26.75 6.72 34.65
C GLN A 315 25.74 6.04 33.72
N LEU A 316 25.85 6.27 32.41
CA LEU A 316 25.01 5.65 31.38
C LEU A 316 25.47 4.21 31.01
N GLN A 317 26.76 3.89 31.21
CA GLN A 317 27.29 2.54 31.03
C GLN A 317 26.99 1.61 32.20
N GLN A 318 26.89 2.12 33.44
CA GLN A 318 26.56 1.29 34.61
C GLN A 318 25.08 0.86 34.65
N MET A 319 24.18 1.62 34.03
CA MET A 319 22.74 1.30 34.01
C MET A 319 22.38 0.25 32.94
N LEU A 320 23.19 0.11 31.88
CA LEU A 320 23.00 -0.90 30.83
C LEU A 320 23.49 -2.31 31.23
N HIS A 321 24.41 -2.42 32.20
CA HIS A 321 24.91 -3.70 32.69
C HIS A 321 23.98 -4.42 33.69
N ALA A 322 22.98 -3.71 34.24
CA ALA A 322 22.09 -4.24 35.27
C ALA A 322 20.83 -4.96 34.72
N LEU A 323 20.60 -4.97 33.39
CA LEU A 323 19.42 -5.61 32.77
C LEU A 323 19.73 -6.90 32.01
N GLN A 324 20.97 -7.41 32.04
CA GLN A 324 21.37 -8.61 31.28
C GLN A 324 21.57 -9.89 32.11
N ASN A 325 21.28 -9.91 33.42
CA ASN A 325 21.46 -11.11 34.24
C ASN A 325 20.27 -11.38 35.18
N VAL A 326 19.22 -12.05 34.69
CA VAL A 326 18.37 -12.95 35.50
C VAL A 326 17.79 -14.09 34.64
N ASN A 327 18.02 -15.32 35.10
CA ASN A 327 17.34 -16.60 34.85
C ASN A 327 17.69 -17.50 33.64
N THR A 328 18.65 -18.38 33.92
CA THR A 328 18.68 -19.80 33.54
C THR A 328 17.71 -20.63 34.40
N SER A 329 17.07 -21.67 33.81
CA SER A 329 17.18 -23.09 34.20
C SER A 329 16.00 -23.95 33.70
N ALA A 330 16.31 -25.00 32.91
CA ALA A 330 15.74 -26.36 33.00
C ALA A 330 16.29 -27.29 31.89
N SER A 331 17.36 -27.99 32.27
CA SER A 331 17.83 -29.37 31.97
C SER A 331 17.19 -30.25 30.87
N ALA A 332 18.07 -30.66 29.93
CA ALA A 332 18.40 -31.96 29.26
C ALA A 332 17.65 -33.28 29.67
N PRO A 333 17.74 -34.44 28.94
CA PRO A 333 18.89 -35.02 28.18
C PRO A 333 18.58 -35.62 26.78
N ALA A 334 19.45 -35.54 25.77
CA ALA A 334 20.71 -36.25 25.49
C ALA A 334 20.57 -37.65 24.82
N SER A 335 21.19 -37.78 23.64
CA SER A 335 21.87 -38.97 23.07
C SER A 335 22.56 -38.51 21.77
N ALA A 336 23.86 -38.22 21.78
CA ALA A 336 24.98 -39.13 21.41
C ALA A 336 25.00 -39.41 19.89
N SER A 337 26.09 -39.33 19.10
CA SER A 337 27.53 -39.22 19.38
C SER A 337 28.29 -39.17 18.03
N THR A 338 29.34 -38.32 17.93
CA THR A 338 30.70 -38.63 17.40
C THR A 338 30.81 -38.87 15.86
N THR A 339 31.72 -38.27 15.04
CA THR A 339 33.15 -37.96 15.23
C THR A 339 33.70 -37.05 14.10
N SER A 340 34.55 -36.08 14.50
CA SER A 340 35.80 -35.56 13.88
C SER A 340 35.96 -35.29 12.37
N ALA A 341 36.36 -34.06 12.02
CA ALA A 341 37.77 -33.72 11.75
C ALA A 341 37.96 -32.18 11.60
N GLN A 342 38.99 -31.66 12.26
CA GLN A 342 39.44 -30.27 12.21
C GLN A 342 40.31 -30.01 10.98
N SER A 343 40.23 -28.80 10.42
CA SER A 343 41.42 -28.02 10.07
C SER A 343 41.07 -26.53 9.97
N SER A 344 41.81 -25.76 10.75
CA SER A 344 41.82 -24.30 10.89
C SER A 344 42.27 -23.53 9.64
N GLY A 345 41.69 -22.35 9.40
CA GLY A 345 42.21 -21.38 8.43
C GLY A 345 41.33 -20.14 8.22
N SER A 346 41.66 -19.06 8.95
CA SER A 346 41.51 -17.63 8.60
C SER A 346 40.34 -17.11 7.75
N SER A 347 39.57 -16.19 8.36
CA SER A 347 39.04 -14.93 7.79
C SER A 347 38.20 -14.98 6.51
N SER A 348 36.88 -14.87 6.70
CA SER A 348 35.97 -13.96 6.00
C SER A 348 34.55 -14.28 6.47
N ALA A 349 33.79 -13.29 6.92
CA ALA A 349 32.37 -13.45 7.20
C ALA A 349 31.62 -13.65 5.86
N HIS A 350 31.75 -14.83 5.27
CA HIS A 350 30.96 -15.25 4.12
C HIS A 350 29.53 -15.53 4.60
N VAL A 351 28.60 -14.70 4.16
CA VAL A 351 27.18 -15.06 4.09
C VAL A 351 27.09 -16.40 3.37
N PRO A 352 26.50 -17.47 3.95
CA PRO A 352 26.41 -18.76 3.29
C PRO A 352 25.59 -18.60 2.00
N CYS A 353 26.27 -18.71 0.85
CA CYS A 353 25.62 -18.69 -0.46
C CYS A 353 24.79 -19.96 -0.60
N PHE A 354 23.46 -19.81 -0.58
CA PHE A 354 22.53 -20.92 -0.75
C PHE A 354 22.69 -21.51 -2.16
N SER A 355 23.06 -22.79 -2.26
CA SER A 355 23.15 -23.51 -3.53
C SER A 355 21.86 -24.31 -3.78
N LEU A 356 21.36 -24.25 -5.01
CA LEU A 356 20.20 -25.05 -5.41
C LEU A 356 20.59 -26.53 -5.57
N PRO A 357 19.68 -27.47 -5.23
CA PRO A 357 19.89 -28.89 -5.42
C PRO A 357 20.01 -29.25 -6.90
N VAL A 358 20.78 -30.29 -7.21
CA VAL A 358 20.90 -30.78 -8.60
C VAL A 358 19.71 -31.70 -8.90
N VAL A 359 18.78 -31.18 -9.69
CA VAL A 359 17.55 -31.89 -10.06
C VAL A 359 17.51 -32.12 -11.57
N ARG A 360 17.31 -33.38 -12.01
CA ARG A 360 17.45 -33.79 -13.41
C ARG A 360 16.12 -34.01 -14.14
N ASN A 361 15.07 -34.36 -13.40
CA ASN A 361 13.78 -34.77 -13.96
C ASN A 361 12.61 -34.28 -13.08
N ALA A 362 11.38 -34.39 -13.57
CA ALA A 362 10.20 -33.90 -12.86
C ALA A 362 9.94 -34.67 -11.56
N VAL A 363 10.27 -35.96 -11.49
CA VAL A 363 10.13 -36.77 -10.26
C VAL A 363 11.06 -36.29 -9.16
N GLU A 364 12.35 -36.11 -9.46
CA GLU A 364 13.33 -35.57 -8.51
C GLU A 364 12.95 -34.15 -8.08
N LEU A 365 12.36 -33.36 -8.99
CA LEU A 365 11.88 -32.02 -8.67
C LEU A 365 10.72 -32.05 -7.70
N TRP A 366 9.75 -32.94 -7.94
CA TRP A 366 8.60 -33.12 -7.07
C TRP A 366 9.03 -33.58 -5.67
N ASP A 367 9.93 -34.57 -5.59
CA ASP A 367 10.44 -35.10 -4.32
C ASP A 367 11.20 -34.00 -3.53
N GLU A 368 12.08 -33.22 -4.19
CA GLU A 368 12.81 -32.09 -3.57
C GLU A 368 11.87 -30.93 -3.15
N TRP A 369 10.81 -30.70 -3.92
CA TRP A 369 9.89 -29.59 -3.67
C TRP A 369 8.90 -29.87 -2.54
N SER A 370 8.44 -31.13 -2.43
CA SER A 370 7.38 -31.52 -1.49
C SER A 370 7.90 -32.12 -0.19
N VAL A 371 8.94 -32.97 -0.26
CA VAL A 371 9.48 -33.69 0.91
C VAL A 371 10.85 -33.15 1.30
N GLY A 372 11.64 -32.69 0.33
CA GLY A 372 13.06 -32.39 0.51
C GLY A 372 13.90 -33.66 0.41
N ARG A 373 15.14 -33.54 -0.08
CA ARG A 373 16.09 -34.68 -0.16
C ARG A 373 17.39 -34.33 0.55
N GLU A 374 18.15 -35.38 0.87
CA GLU A 374 19.51 -35.27 1.44
C GLU A 374 19.54 -34.52 2.79
N GLY A 375 18.47 -34.64 3.58
CA GLY A 375 18.36 -33.99 4.89
C GLY A 375 18.09 -32.48 4.84
N ARG A 376 17.75 -31.93 3.66
CA ARG A 376 17.29 -30.54 3.50
C ARG A 376 15.77 -30.44 3.63
N ASP A 377 15.30 -29.30 4.13
CA ASP A 377 13.88 -28.94 4.12
C ASP A 377 13.34 -28.90 2.69
N ALA A 378 12.04 -29.19 2.53
CA ALA A 378 11.36 -29.08 1.25
C ALA A 378 11.46 -27.66 0.69
N LEU A 379 11.68 -27.49 -0.62
CA LEU A 379 11.82 -26.16 -1.22
C LEU A 379 10.58 -25.28 -1.01
N GLU A 380 9.39 -25.87 -0.91
CA GLU A 380 8.16 -25.15 -0.55
C GLU A 380 8.24 -24.58 0.87
N GLN A 381 8.72 -25.36 1.84
CA GLN A 381 8.86 -24.91 3.23
C GLN A 381 9.93 -23.83 3.36
N ILE A 382 11.06 -23.97 2.65
CA ILE A 382 12.10 -22.94 2.61
C ILE A 382 11.52 -21.64 2.03
N ARG A 383 10.73 -21.72 0.95
CA ARG A 383 10.10 -20.56 0.33
C ARG A 383 9.11 -19.86 1.27
N ILE A 384 8.26 -20.62 1.96
CA ILE A 384 7.29 -20.07 2.92
C ILE A 384 8.02 -19.42 4.09
N ALA A 385 9.02 -20.10 4.66
CA ALA A 385 9.81 -19.57 5.77
C ALA A 385 10.62 -18.32 5.37
N ASP A 386 11.16 -18.27 4.15
CA ASP A 386 11.88 -17.11 3.63
C ASP A 386 10.95 -15.90 3.44
N GLU A 387 9.73 -16.10 2.96
CA GLU A 387 8.77 -15.01 2.77
C GLU A 387 8.27 -14.48 4.13
N SER A 388 7.95 -15.38 5.07
CA SER A 388 7.57 -15.01 6.45
C SER A 388 8.66 -14.22 7.16
N LYS A 389 9.92 -14.64 7.06
CA LYS A 389 11.05 -13.91 7.67
C LYS A 389 11.33 -12.58 6.99
N HIS A 390 11.10 -12.46 5.69
CA HIS A 390 11.24 -11.20 4.97
C HIS A 390 10.12 -10.20 5.29
N GLU A 391 8.93 -10.69 5.64
CA GLU A 391 7.84 -9.84 6.14
C GLU A 391 8.15 -9.27 7.53
N GLU A 392 8.75 -10.07 8.41
CA GLU A 392 9.20 -9.64 9.74
C GLU A 392 10.43 -8.73 9.68
N ASP A 393 11.41 -9.06 8.82
CA ASP A 393 12.64 -8.30 8.63
C ASP A 393 12.91 -8.05 7.14
N ARG A 394 12.66 -6.83 6.67
CA ARG A 394 12.89 -6.43 5.28
C ARG A 394 14.36 -6.45 4.86
N THR A 395 15.29 -6.57 5.80
CA THR A 395 16.73 -6.72 5.51
C THR A 395 17.14 -8.18 5.31
N PHE A 396 16.23 -9.14 5.58
CA PHE A 396 16.48 -10.56 5.41
C PHE A 396 16.63 -10.94 3.92
N ALA A 397 17.79 -11.52 3.58
CA ALA A 397 18.06 -12.02 2.24
C ALA A 397 17.40 -13.39 2.01
N ARG A 398 16.32 -13.42 1.23
CA ARG A 398 15.62 -14.65 0.84
C ARG A 398 16.58 -15.62 0.13
N ARG A 399 16.75 -16.83 0.67
CA ARG A 399 17.73 -17.83 0.20
C ARG A 399 17.43 -18.28 -1.23
N LEU A 400 16.16 -18.54 -1.54
CA LEU A 400 15.69 -18.91 -2.90
C LEU A 400 15.60 -17.74 -3.89
N ALA A 401 15.94 -16.52 -3.45
CA ALA A 401 16.04 -15.33 -4.31
C ALA A 401 17.40 -14.62 -4.19
N SER A 402 18.42 -15.32 -3.66
CA SER A 402 19.76 -14.81 -3.41
C SER A 402 20.51 -14.35 -4.68
N SER A 403 20.15 -14.90 -5.85
CA SER A 403 20.69 -14.49 -7.16
C SER A 403 19.60 -14.52 -8.24
N ALA A 404 19.76 -13.67 -9.27
CA ALA A 404 18.88 -13.67 -10.43
C ALA A 404 18.81 -15.04 -11.13
N ALA A 405 19.92 -15.79 -11.17
CA ALA A 405 19.95 -17.14 -11.75
C ALA A 405 19.13 -18.13 -10.91
N ILE A 406 19.27 -18.08 -9.58
CA ILE A 406 18.51 -18.91 -8.64
C ILE A 406 17.01 -18.58 -8.73
N LYS A 407 16.66 -17.29 -8.72
CA LYS A 407 15.28 -16.81 -8.86
C LYS A 407 14.61 -17.30 -10.15
N GLN A 408 15.32 -17.24 -11.28
CA GLN A 408 14.81 -17.73 -12.56
C GLN A 408 14.63 -19.26 -12.57
N GLN A 409 15.56 -20.00 -11.97
CA GLN A 409 15.48 -21.45 -11.89
C GLN A 409 14.31 -21.90 -11.00
N VAL A 410 14.17 -21.30 -9.81
CA VAL A 410 13.06 -21.57 -8.88
C VAL A 410 11.71 -21.20 -9.50
N TYR A 411 11.63 -20.09 -10.24
CA TYR A 411 10.43 -19.74 -10.98
C TYR A 411 10.01 -20.82 -11.99
N ARG A 412 10.96 -21.34 -12.78
CA ARG A 412 10.71 -22.41 -13.74
C ARG A 412 10.25 -23.70 -13.07
N TRP A 413 10.92 -24.08 -11.98
CA TRP A 413 10.55 -25.23 -11.17
C TRP A 413 9.13 -25.08 -10.60
N SER A 414 8.79 -23.91 -10.08
CA SER A 414 7.45 -23.62 -9.57
C SER A 414 6.38 -23.79 -10.65
N LYS A 415 6.66 -23.49 -11.93
CA LYS A 415 5.70 -23.74 -13.03
C LYS A 415 5.47 -25.22 -13.27
N VAL A 416 6.53 -26.02 -13.27
CA VAL A 416 6.43 -27.49 -13.42
C VAL A 416 5.65 -28.08 -12.25
N VAL A 417 5.96 -27.67 -11.02
CA VAL A 417 5.27 -28.16 -9.81
C VAL A 417 3.82 -27.70 -9.74
N ALA A 418 3.51 -26.45 -10.13
CA ALA A 418 2.14 -25.96 -10.17
C ALA A 418 1.27 -26.76 -11.13
N PHE A 419 1.82 -27.14 -12.30
CA PHE A 419 1.13 -28.03 -13.23
C PHE A 419 0.93 -29.43 -12.64
N ILE A 420 1.91 -29.97 -11.92
CA ILE A 420 1.75 -31.27 -11.23
C ILE A 420 0.65 -31.18 -10.17
N LYS A 421 0.64 -30.13 -9.34
CA LYS A 421 -0.41 -29.90 -8.32
C LYS A 421 -1.81 -29.78 -8.95
N GLU A 422 -1.94 -29.00 -10.02
CA GLU A 422 -3.20 -28.88 -10.79
C GLU A 422 -3.69 -30.25 -11.27
N ARG A 423 -2.79 -31.11 -11.76
CA ARG A 423 -3.13 -32.46 -12.19
C ARG A 423 -3.46 -33.43 -11.05
N VAL A 424 -2.82 -33.27 -9.89
CA VAL A 424 -3.18 -34.00 -8.67
C VAL A 424 -4.60 -33.66 -8.25
N GLU A 425 -4.98 -32.38 -8.33
CA GLU A 425 -6.33 -31.91 -8.02
C GLU A 425 -7.37 -32.37 -9.05
N GLU A 426 -7.04 -32.30 -10.35
CA GLU A 426 -7.95 -32.69 -11.44
C GLU A 426 -8.17 -34.22 -11.53
N ASP A 427 -7.09 -35.02 -11.43
CA ASP A 427 -7.15 -36.47 -11.69
C ASP A 427 -7.19 -37.31 -10.40
N GLY A 428 -6.97 -36.71 -9.22
CA GLY A 428 -6.92 -37.42 -7.94
C GLY A 428 -5.74 -38.40 -7.80
N VAL A 429 -4.71 -38.25 -8.63
CA VAL A 429 -3.54 -39.12 -8.70
C VAL A 429 -2.38 -38.53 -7.89
N GLU A 430 -1.54 -39.37 -7.27
CA GLU A 430 -0.35 -38.92 -6.54
C GLU A 430 0.59 -38.09 -7.43
N GLY A 431 1.09 -36.95 -6.91
CA GLY A 431 1.92 -36.02 -7.69
C GLY A 431 3.20 -36.63 -8.25
N ARG A 432 3.73 -37.65 -7.59
CA ARG A 432 4.88 -38.42 -8.08
C ARG A 432 4.58 -39.20 -9.36
N VAL A 433 3.35 -39.71 -9.49
CA VAL A 433 2.89 -40.45 -10.68
C VAL A 433 2.72 -39.47 -11.85
N VAL A 434 2.12 -38.32 -11.60
CA VAL A 434 1.98 -37.23 -12.60
C VAL A 434 3.36 -36.75 -13.06
N ALA A 435 4.31 -36.55 -12.14
CA ALA A 435 5.69 -36.18 -12.46
C ALA A 435 6.37 -37.22 -13.37
N ARG A 436 6.17 -38.51 -13.08
CA ARG A 436 6.68 -39.61 -13.93
C ARG A 436 6.05 -39.60 -15.32
N GLN A 437 4.75 -39.40 -15.41
CA GLN A 437 4.05 -39.30 -16.70
C GLN A 437 4.54 -38.10 -17.53
N LEU A 438 4.85 -36.98 -16.86
CA LEU A 438 5.43 -35.81 -17.49
C LEU A 438 6.84 -36.08 -18.06
N ASP A 439 7.71 -36.74 -17.28
CA ASP A 439 9.03 -37.15 -17.75
C ASP A 439 8.95 -38.11 -18.96
N GLU A 440 8.04 -39.09 -18.90
CA GLU A 440 7.76 -40.03 -19.98
C GLU A 440 7.27 -39.33 -21.25
N HIS A 441 6.31 -38.41 -21.11
CA HIS A 441 5.74 -37.69 -22.24
C HIS A 441 6.80 -36.82 -22.94
N ILE A 442 7.64 -36.12 -22.18
CA ILE A 442 8.72 -35.31 -22.74
C ILE A 442 9.77 -36.19 -23.43
N ARG A 443 10.10 -37.36 -22.85
CA ARG A 443 11.03 -38.31 -23.46
C ARG A 443 10.49 -38.89 -24.77
N ARG A 444 9.19 -39.17 -24.85
CA ARG A 444 8.55 -39.67 -26.09
C ARG A 444 8.42 -38.60 -27.16
N SER A 445 8.03 -37.38 -26.78
CA SER A 445 7.78 -36.30 -27.74
C SER A 445 9.06 -35.63 -28.26
N ARG A 446 10.14 -35.59 -27.46
CA ARG A 446 11.35 -34.83 -27.79
C ARG A 446 12.67 -35.59 -27.59
N GLY A 447 12.61 -36.87 -27.25
CA GLY A 447 13.81 -37.71 -27.06
C GLY A 447 14.60 -37.38 -25.77
N LYS A 448 15.88 -37.78 -25.74
CA LYS A 448 16.79 -37.48 -24.62
C LYS A 448 17.24 -36.03 -24.69
N LEU A 449 16.68 -35.19 -23.83
CA LEU A 449 17.05 -33.77 -23.71
C LEU A 449 18.14 -33.55 -22.65
N LEU A 450 19.07 -32.63 -22.93
CA LEU A 450 20.10 -32.20 -21.97
C LEU A 450 19.53 -31.39 -20.80
N SER A 451 18.38 -30.73 -20.98
CA SER A 451 17.68 -29.99 -19.92
C SER A 451 16.16 -30.21 -19.95
N PRO A 452 15.68 -31.37 -19.48
CA PRO A 452 14.26 -31.73 -19.52
C PRO A 452 13.37 -30.73 -18.79
N LEU A 453 13.75 -30.33 -17.57
CA LEU A 453 12.98 -29.40 -16.73
C LEU A 453 12.83 -28.00 -17.32
N ARG A 454 13.87 -27.50 -17.99
CA ARG A 454 13.80 -26.21 -18.69
C ARG A 454 12.81 -26.27 -19.84
N THR A 455 12.85 -27.35 -20.60
CA THR A 455 11.94 -27.57 -21.73
C THR A 455 10.49 -27.71 -21.26
N MET A 456 10.26 -28.41 -20.15
CA MET A 456 8.94 -28.51 -19.52
C MET A 456 8.42 -27.15 -19.08
N ALA A 457 9.24 -26.37 -18.37
CA ALA A 457 8.84 -25.03 -17.93
C ALA A 457 8.52 -24.11 -19.12
N ASP A 458 9.33 -24.14 -20.18
CA ASP A 458 9.10 -23.33 -21.38
C ASP A 458 7.81 -23.73 -22.11
N LEU A 459 7.45 -25.02 -22.13
CA LEU A 459 6.17 -25.49 -22.68
C LEU A 459 4.97 -25.02 -21.86
N LEU A 460 5.09 -25.08 -20.53
CA LEU A 460 4.05 -24.67 -19.58
C LEU A 460 3.83 -23.15 -19.54
N LEU A 461 4.75 -22.36 -20.08
CA LEU A 461 4.59 -20.90 -20.22
C LEU A 461 3.71 -20.50 -21.42
N THR A 462 3.34 -21.45 -22.28
CA THR A 462 2.44 -21.21 -23.42
C THR A 462 1.14 -21.99 -23.23
N ASP A 463 -0.02 -21.34 -23.42
CA ASP A 463 -1.32 -21.99 -23.24
C ASP A 463 -1.47 -23.21 -24.15
N SER A 464 -1.08 -23.07 -25.43
CA SER A 464 -1.06 -24.20 -26.38
C SER A 464 -0.14 -25.37 -25.97
N GLY A 465 0.99 -25.06 -25.33
CA GLY A 465 1.95 -26.07 -24.85
C GLY A 465 1.44 -26.76 -23.60
N ARG A 466 0.84 -26.00 -22.67
CA ARG A 466 0.18 -26.52 -21.47
C ARG A 466 -0.99 -27.44 -21.83
N ASP A 467 -1.84 -27.03 -22.77
CA ASP A 467 -2.96 -27.85 -23.25
C ASP A 467 -2.50 -29.11 -23.97
N GLY A 468 -1.40 -29.01 -24.73
CA GLY A 468 -0.76 -30.17 -25.36
C GLY A 468 -0.24 -31.17 -24.32
N LEU A 469 0.37 -30.66 -23.25
CA LEU A 469 0.89 -31.46 -22.14
C LEU A 469 -0.25 -32.09 -21.33
N LYS A 470 -1.33 -31.34 -21.10
CA LYS A 470 -2.56 -31.87 -20.50
C LYS A 470 -3.09 -33.04 -21.33
N ARG A 471 -3.34 -32.85 -22.63
CA ARG A 471 -3.86 -33.93 -23.50
C ARG A 471 -2.93 -35.15 -23.59
N GLY A 472 -1.62 -34.93 -23.49
CA GLY A 472 -0.61 -35.98 -23.62
C GLY A 472 -0.38 -36.83 -22.36
N ILE A 473 -0.82 -36.36 -21.20
CA ILE A 473 -0.77 -37.03 -19.91
C ILE A 473 -2.22 -37.49 -19.62
N LEU A 474 -2.58 -38.66 -20.12
CA LEU A 474 -3.90 -39.26 -19.88
C LEU A 474 -3.99 -39.79 -18.44
N PRO A 475 -5.16 -39.70 -17.78
CA PRO A 475 -5.38 -40.36 -16.51
C PRO A 475 -5.30 -41.87 -16.74
N SER A 476 -4.33 -42.53 -16.10
CA SER A 476 -4.31 -43.98 -16.00
C SER A 476 -5.48 -44.37 -15.08
N THR A 477 -6.63 -44.69 -15.67
CA THR A 477 -7.75 -45.30 -14.96
C THR A 477 -7.28 -46.58 -14.26
N PRO A 478 -7.57 -46.77 -12.96
CA PRO A 478 -7.29 -48.05 -12.31
C PRO A 478 -8.19 -49.13 -12.96
N SER A 479 -7.56 -50.19 -13.47
CA SER A 479 -8.26 -51.36 -13.96
C SER A 479 -8.98 -52.04 -12.79
N ALA A 480 -10.30 -51.94 -12.73
CA ALA A 480 -11.12 -52.88 -11.98
C ALA A 480 -11.03 -54.23 -12.69
N SER A 481 -10.21 -55.13 -12.15
CA SER A 481 -10.25 -56.56 -12.46
C SER A 481 -11.48 -57.19 -11.82
N THR A 482 -12.22 -57.91 -12.64
CA THR A 482 -13.24 -58.90 -12.28
C THR A 482 -12.62 -60.11 -11.61
#